data_AF-A0A165XFL2-F1
#
_entry.id   AF-A0A165XFL2-F1
#
_cell.length_a   1.000
_cell.length_b   1.000
_cell.length_c   1.000
_cell.angle_alpha   90.00
_cell.angle_beta   90.00
_cell.angle_gamma   90.00
#
_symmetry.space_group_name_H-M   'P 1'
#
loop_
_entity.id
_entity.type
_entity.pdbx_description
1 polymer ?
#
loop_
_entity_poly.entity_id
_entity_poly.type
_entity_poly.pdbx_seq_one_letter_code
_entity_poly.pdbx_strand_id
1 'polypeptide(L)'
;MSLPVLNTTQQAQVLEVLFKSTASSVAPLLLLESFILGVFCAYVPLASYVLWVNLKLTSVPRAPSIAVLWISLVAIIMHWALSLRQFESTLAGSSLEIPLTFSDLLFVVTNARDRDAATLSAYRNIASSYFNYGVAWQAFLPLITETALLGFASALFAVIAYIGFWQSCSQRRSSFALFIPAMASLMYTFSLLHWIVSLPNFTLHAANAGGGPAIPADFVFAISVTLLILLSFNAVMSDSIVLWRMCVVWDRARPAVIFAATVLVTTLALNIANIVVIAAGLRAGKFDDATVNSKDTEFITTYGGTTIGLAAAFISLASNLCATILGSVKYCTQNTSAQARLVVRWWNVLWSF
;
A
#
# COMPACT_ATOMS: atom_id res chain seq x y z
N MET A 1 13.79 -1.98 -34.66
CA MET A 1 13.23 -1.39 -35.90
C MET A 1 12.91 0.05 -35.59
N SER A 2 13.56 1.01 -36.23
CA SER A 2 13.20 2.42 -36.08
C SER A 2 11.88 2.66 -36.82
N LEU A 3 10.86 3.17 -36.13
CA LEU A 3 9.63 3.62 -36.76
C LEU A 3 9.96 4.72 -37.79
N PRO A 4 9.22 4.83 -38.92
CA PRO A 4 9.32 5.99 -39.79
C PRO A 4 9.13 7.27 -38.96
N VAL A 5 9.71 8.40 -39.40
CA VAL A 5 9.64 9.68 -38.67
C VAL A 5 8.18 10.12 -38.53
N LEU A 6 7.57 9.74 -37.40
CA LEU A 6 6.20 10.09 -37.04
C LEU A 6 6.19 11.54 -36.56
N ASN A 7 5.18 12.30 -36.97
CA ASN A 7 4.96 13.61 -36.37
C ASN A 7 4.46 13.46 -34.91
N THR A 8 4.57 14.51 -34.11
CA THR A 8 4.16 14.54 -32.69
C THR A 8 2.75 14.01 -32.46
N THR A 9 1.85 14.24 -33.42
CA THR A 9 0.43 13.91 -33.29
C THR A 9 0.18 12.43 -33.55
N GLN A 10 0.89 11.84 -34.50
CA GLN A 10 0.91 10.40 -34.74
C GLN A 10 1.56 9.66 -33.56
N GLN A 11 2.65 10.20 -33.01
CA GLN A 11 3.29 9.66 -31.80
C GLN A 11 2.30 9.62 -30.62
N ALA A 12 1.57 10.71 -30.39
CA ALA A 12 0.58 10.79 -29.32
C ALA A 12 -0.59 9.81 -29.52
N GLN A 13 -1.07 9.62 -30.76
CA GLN A 13 -2.08 8.61 -31.09
C GLN A 13 -1.59 7.18 -30.84
N VAL A 14 -0.33 6.89 -31.18
CA VAL A 14 0.28 5.58 -30.89
C VAL A 14 0.35 5.34 -29.38
N LEU A 15 0.77 6.35 -28.61
CA LEU A 15 0.82 6.27 -27.15
C LEU A 15 -0.57 6.13 -26.52
N GLU A 16 -1.59 6.81 -27.04
CA GLU A 16 -2.98 6.66 -26.59
C GLU A 16 -3.47 5.21 -26.76
N VAL A 17 -3.25 4.62 -27.94
CA VAL A 17 -3.61 3.21 -28.19
C VAL A 17 -2.82 2.27 -27.28
N LEU A 18 -1.53 2.54 -27.07
CA LEU A 18 -0.68 1.77 -26.15
C LEU A 18 -1.19 1.85 -24.72
N PHE A 19 -1.52 3.04 -24.21
CA PHE A 19 -2.01 3.25 -22.85
C PHE A 19 -3.38 2.59 -22.65
N LYS A 20 -4.28 2.72 -23.62
CA LYS A 20 -5.58 2.02 -23.59
C LYS A 20 -5.40 0.51 -23.53
N SER A 21 -4.54 -0.04 -24.39
CA SER A 21 -4.23 -1.47 -24.39
C SER A 21 -3.64 -1.91 -23.04
N THR A 22 -2.66 -1.17 -22.54
CA THR A 22 -1.98 -1.42 -21.27
C THR A 22 -2.97 -1.38 -20.09
N ALA A 23 -3.88 -0.42 -20.06
CA ALA A 23 -4.90 -0.28 -19.01
C ALA A 23 -5.86 -1.47 -18.97
N SER A 24 -6.22 -1.99 -20.15
CA SER A 24 -7.19 -3.08 -20.27
C SER A 24 -6.59 -4.48 -20.07
N SER A 25 -5.30 -4.67 -20.39
CA SER A 25 -4.67 -5.99 -20.44
C SER A 25 -3.56 -6.20 -19.42
N VAL A 26 -2.61 -5.27 -19.34
CA VAL A 26 -1.41 -5.39 -18.50
C VAL A 26 -1.73 -5.04 -17.05
N ALA A 27 -2.51 -3.97 -16.82
CA ALA A 27 -2.82 -3.51 -15.47
C ALA A 27 -3.51 -4.59 -14.60
N PRO A 28 -4.57 -5.30 -15.07
CA PRO A 28 -5.18 -6.37 -14.27
C PRO A 28 -4.24 -7.54 -13.95
N LEU A 29 -3.37 -7.91 -14.89
CA LEU A 29 -2.36 -8.95 -14.68
C LEU A 29 -1.35 -8.53 -13.61
N LEU A 30 -0.86 -7.29 -13.66
CA LEU A 30 0.10 -6.78 -12.69
C LEU A 30 -0.51 -6.67 -11.29
N LEU A 31 -1.81 -6.34 -11.17
CA LEU A 31 -2.53 -6.40 -9.89
C LEU A 31 -2.61 -7.84 -9.35
N LEU A 32 -2.94 -8.82 -10.20
CA LEU A 32 -2.96 -10.23 -9.80
C LEU A 32 -1.58 -10.72 -9.36
N GLU A 33 -0.53 -10.43 -10.12
CA GLU A 33 0.86 -10.75 -9.78
C GLU A 33 1.26 -10.13 -8.44
N SER A 34 0.87 -8.88 -8.20
CA SER A 34 1.13 -8.18 -6.94
C SER A 34 0.43 -8.86 -5.77
N PHE A 35 -0.84 -9.24 -5.92
CA PHE A 35 -1.57 -9.98 -4.89
C PHE A 35 -0.88 -11.30 -4.54
N ILE A 36 -0.50 -12.07 -5.57
CA ILE A 36 0.21 -13.34 -5.41
C ILE A 36 1.54 -13.13 -4.70
N LEU A 37 2.34 -12.13 -5.10
CA LEU A 37 3.60 -11.77 -4.43
C LEU A 37 3.36 -11.53 -2.93
N GLY A 38 2.35 -10.74 -2.58
CA GLY A 38 1.97 -10.49 -1.19
C GLY A 38 1.69 -11.77 -0.39
N VAL A 39 0.91 -12.67 -0.98
CA VAL A 39 0.59 -13.99 -0.40
C VAL A 39 1.87 -14.81 -0.15
N PHE A 40 2.79 -14.84 -1.11
CA PHE A 40 4.08 -15.54 -0.95
C PHE A 40 4.96 -14.90 0.13
N CYS A 41 5.01 -13.57 0.22
CA CYS A 41 5.74 -12.86 1.27
C CYS A 41 5.26 -13.22 2.69
N ALA A 42 3.98 -13.58 2.86
CA ALA A 42 3.45 -14.06 4.13
C ALA A 42 3.73 -15.55 4.38
N TYR A 43 3.42 -16.40 3.39
CA TYR A 43 3.49 -17.86 3.58
C TYR A 43 4.90 -18.43 3.58
N VAL A 44 5.86 -17.85 2.86
CA VAL A 44 7.23 -18.40 2.81
C VAL A 44 7.94 -18.33 4.18
N PRO A 45 7.93 -17.19 4.91
CA PRO A 45 8.44 -17.14 6.28
C PRO A 45 7.68 -18.06 7.23
N LEU A 46 6.35 -18.10 7.13
CA LEU A 46 5.50 -18.96 7.97
C LEU A 46 5.81 -20.45 7.74
N ALA A 47 5.87 -20.89 6.50
CA ALA A 47 6.21 -22.26 6.12
C ALA A 47 7.63 -22.61 6.54
N SER A 48 8.59 -21.69 6.38
CA SER A 48 9.97 -21.87 6.86
C SER A 48 10.01 -22.08 8.37
N TYR A 49 9.24 -21.30 9.14
CA TYR A 49 9.13 -21.45 10.59
C TYR A 49 8.49 -22.79 10.99
N VAL A 50 7.38 -23.15 10.35
CA VAL A 50 6.70 -24.44 10.58
C VAL A 50 7.63 -25.61 10.27
N LEU A 51 8.35 -25.55 9.15
CA LEU A 51 9.36 -26.55 8.80
C LEU A 51 10.50 -26.59 9.83
N TRP A 52 10.94 -25.44 10.34
CA TRP A 52 12.00 -25.39 11.34
C TRP A 52 11.59 -26.04 12.68
N VAL A 53 10.37 -25.77 13.15
CA VAL A 53 9.87 -26.22 14.45
C VAL A 53 9.35 -27.66 14.41
N ASN A 54 8.59 -28.04 13.39
CA ASN A 54 7.84 -29.32 13.37
C ASN A 54 8.61 -30.50 12.76
N LEU A 55 9.72 -30.30 12.04
CA LEU A 55 10.51 -31.40 11.44
C LEU A 55 11.32 -32.24 12.45
N LYS A 56 11.03 -32.17 13.76
CA LYS A 56 11.53 -33.21 14.67
C LYS A 56 10.85 -34.57 14.41
N LEU A 57 9.69 -34.58 13.74
CA LEU A 57 8.89 -35.78 13.49
C LEU A 57 9.06 -36.38 12.09
N THR A 58 9.70 -35.70 11.14
CA THR A 58 9.77 -36.13 9.74
C THR A 58 11.21 -36.17 9.22
N SER A 59 11.53 -37.18 8.41
CA SER A 59 12.87 -37.49 7.86
C SER A 59 13.32 -36.56 6.71
N VAL A 60 12.61 -35.44 6.48
CA VAL A 60 12.87 -34.54 5.36
C VAL A 60 14.08 -33.64 5.66
N PRO A 61 15.03 -33.44 4.73
CA PRO A 61 16.16 -32.55 4.94
C PRO A 61 15.69 -31.07 5.01
N ARG A 62 15.88 -30.44 6.18
CA ARG A 62 15.37 -29.09 6.50
C ARG A 62 15.91 -27.98 5.60
N ALA A 63 17.23 -27.92 5.48
CA ALA A 63 17.92 -26.86 4.77
C ALA A 63 17.50 -26.74 3.29
N PRO A 64 17.45 -27.81 2.48
CA PRO A 64 17.04 -27.69 1.09
C PRO A 64 15.57 -27.30 0.94
N SER A 65 14.65 -27.79 1.78
CA SER A 65 13.23 -27.40 1.69
C SER A 65 13.03 -25.92 1.99
N ILE A 66 13.69 -25.39 3.04
CA ILE A 66 13.64 -23.95 3.35
C ILE A 66 14.29 -23.16 2.22
N ALA A 67 15.47 -23.56 1.74
CA ALA A 67 16.16 -22.87 0.65
C ALA A 67 15.30 -22.78 -0.62
N VAL A 68 14.59 -23.85 -1.00
CA VAL A 68 13.68 -23.84 -2.16
C VAL A 68 12.56 -22.81 -2.00
N LEU A 69 11.96 -22.68 -0.81
CA LEU A 69 10.92 -21.67 -0.56
C LEU A 69 11.46 -20.23 -0.73
N TRP A 70 12.65 -19.96 -0.19
CA TRP A 70 13.27 -18.63 -0.29
C TRP A 70 13.75 -18.31 -1.71
N ILE A 71 14.33 -19.28 -2.42
CA ILE A 71 14.72 -19.11 -3.83
C ILE A 71 13.49 -18.78 -4.68
N SER A 72 12.39 -19.50 -4.49
CA SER A 72 11.13 -19.22 -5.17
C SER A 72 10.60 -17.82 -4.86
N LEU A 73 10.63 -17.39 -3.60
CA LEU A 73 10.23 -16.03 -3.22
C LEU A 73 11.08 -14.97 -3.92
N VAL A 74 12.41 -15.14 -3.94
CA VAL A 74 13.34 -14.22 -4.60
C VAL A 74 13.08 -14.17 -6.11
N ALA A 75 12.84 -15.32 -6.74
CA ALA A 75 12.49 -15.39 -8.16
C ALA A 75 11.19 -14.62 -8.48
N ILE A 76 10.16 -14.76 -7.64
CA ILE A 76 8.88 -14.04 -7.80
C ILE A 76 9.07 -12.53 -7.59
N ILE A 77 9.85 -12.11 -6.58
CA ILE A 77 10.16 -10.68 -6.35
C ILE A 77 10.90 -10.09 -7.55
N MET A 78 11.92 -10.79 -8.07
CA MET A 78 12.66 -10.35 -9.24
C MET A 78 11.75 -10.26 -10.48
N HIS A 79 10.90 -11.24 -10.70
CA HIS A 79 9.93 -11.22 -11.80
C HIS A 79 8.98 -10.02 -11.69
N TRP A 80 8.35 -9.82 -10.53
CA TRP A 80 7.46 -8.69 -10.27
C TRP A 80 8.14 -7.33 -10.46
N ALA A 81 9.37 -7.17 -9.97
CA ALA A 81 10.14 -5.93 -10.12
C ALA A 81 10.49 -5.65 -11.60
N LEU A 82 10.82 -6.69 -12.37
CA LEU A 82 11.06 -6.56 -13.81
C LEU A 82 9.76 -6.23 -14.57
N SER A 83 8.63 -6.86 -14.22
CA SER A 83 7.30 -6.53 -14.77
C SER A 83 6.93 -5.08 -14.51
N LEU A 84 7.14 -4.59 -13.27
CA LEU A 84 6.88 -3.20 -12.90
C LEU A 84 7.77 -2.22 -13.68
N ARG A 85 9.07 -2.51 -13.79
CA ARG A 85 9.99 -1.68 -14.57
C ARG A 85 9.64 -1.66 -16.06
N GLN A 86 9.24 -2.80 -16.63
CA GLN A 86 8.78 -2.88 -18.01
C GLN A 86 7.50 -2.08 -18.23
N PHE A 87 6.59 -2.14 -17.26
CA PHE A 87 5.38 -1.33 -17.24
C PHE A 87 5.71 0.16 -17.22
N GLU A 88 6.54 0.64 -16.30
CA GLU A 88 6.99 2.04 -16.24
C GLU A 88 7.68 2.49 -17.54
N SER A 89 8.55 1.65 -18.11
CA SER A 89 9.19 1.92 -19.40
C SER A 89 8.18 2.05 -20.55
N THR A 90 7.11 1.26 -20.52
CA THR A 90 6.01 1.33 -21.50
C THR A 90 5.21 2.61 -21.32
N LEU A 91 4.94 3.01 -20.07
CA LEU A 91 4.25 4.26 -19.75
C LEU A 91 5.05 5.50 -20.16
N ALA A 92 6.37 5.46 -20.02
CA ALA A 92 7.25 6.54 -20.43
C ALA A 92 7.41 6.67 -21.96
N GLY A 93 6.84 5.75 -22.76
CA GLY A 93 7.03 5.69 -24.21
C GLY A 93 8.45 5.26 -24.63
N SER A 94 9.32 4.93 -23.66
CA SER A 94 10.73 4.61 -23.93
C SER A 94 10.90 3.27 -24.65
N SER A 95 9.95 2.34 -24.48
CA SER A 95 9.93 1.07 -25.22
C SER A 95 9.72 1.26 -26.73
N LEU A 96 9.16 2.40 -27.15
CA LEU A 96 8.95 2.76 -28.55
C LEU A 96 9.94 3.83 -29.04
N GLU A 97 10.88 4.26 -28.20
CA GLU A 97 11.79 5.38 -28.48
C GLU A 97 11.03 6.68 -28.85
N ILE A 98 9.87 6.92 -28.23
CA ILE A 98 9.06 8.13 -28.41
C ILE A 98 9.28 9.04 -27.20
N PRO A 99 10.19 10.03 -27.26
CA PRO A 99 10.47 10.94 -26.14
C PRO A 99 9.43 12.07 -26.06
N LEU A 100 8.14 11.74 -26.15
CA LEU A 100 7.08 12.74 -26.15
C LEU A 100 6.79 13.19 -24.71
N THR A 101 7.06 14.46 -24.41
CA THR A 101 6.64 15.06 -23.14
C THR A 101 5.28 15.75 -23.28
N PHE A 102 4.57 15.93 -22.16
CA PHE A 102 3.33 16.70 -22.15
C PHE A 102 3.53 18.16 -22.62
N SER A 103 4.69 18.75 -22.30
CA SER A 103 5.06 20.11 -22.73
C SER A 103 5.17 20.22 -24.25
N ASP A 104 5.75 19.21 -24.91
CA ASP A 104 5.85 19.18 -26.38
C ASP A 104 4.46 19.15 -27.04
N LEU A 105 3.53 18.39 -26.44
CA LEU A 105 2.16 18.28 -26.91
C LEU A 105 1.39 19.59 -26.74
N LEU A 106 1.57 20.28 -25.60
CA LEU A 106 1.01 21.62 -25.37
C LEU A 106 1.56 22.65 -26.35
N PHE A 107 2.85 22.58 -26.68
CA PHE A 107 3.46 23.46 -27.68
C PHE A 107 2.82 23.25 -29.08
N VAL A 108 2.56 22.00 -29.47
CA VAL A 108 1.85 21.72 -30.73
C VAL A 108 0.42 22.23 -30.72
N VAL A 109 -0.33 22.04 -29.61
CA VAL A 109 -1.71 22.53 -29.48
C VAL A 109 -1.77 24.07 -29.58
N THR A 110 -0.82 24.76 -28.94
CA THR A 110 -0.77 26.23 -28.96
C THR A 110 -0.40 26.79 -30.33
N ASN A 111 0.53 26.16 -31.04
CA ASN A 111 0.89 26.55 -32.42
C ASN A 111 -0.19 26.21 -33.45
N ALA A 112 -1.02 25.22 -33.18
CA ALA A 112 -2.16 24.88 -34.05
C ALA A 112 -3.35 25.83 -33.90
N ARG A 113 -3.29 26.82 -33.00
CA ARG A 113 -4.39 27.76 -32.73
C ARG A 113 -4.84 28.54 -33.96
N ASP A 114 -3.95 28.79 -34.90
CA ASP A 114 -4.23 29.52 -36.14
C ASP A 114 -4.74 28.60 -37.27
N ARG A 115 -4.85 27.29 -37.02
CA ARG A 115 -5.36 26.30 -37.99
C ARG A 115 -6.89 26.17 -37.90
N ASP A 116 -7.46 25.32 -38.76
CA ASP A 116 -8.89 25.02 -38.75
C ASP A 116 -9.37 24.47 -37.40
N ALA A 117 -10.62 24.80 -37.05
CA ALA A 117 -11.20 24.47 -35.75
C ALA A 117 -11.29 22.94 -35.48
N ALA A 118 -11.43 22.14 -36.53
CA ALA A 118 -11.50 20.69 -36.42
C ALA A 118 -10.14 20.10 -35.99
N THR A 119 -9.05 20.52 -36.64
CA THR A 119 -7.68 20.13 -36.26
C THR A 119 -7.34 20.54 -34.84
N LEU A 120 -7.68 21.76 -34.43
CA LEU A 120 -7.45 22.23 -33.06
C LEU A 120 -8.21 21.37 -32.03
N SER A 121 -9.46 21.01 -32.34
CA SER A 121 -10.26 20.13 -31.47
C SER A 121 -9.64 18.74 -31.31
N ALA A 122 -9.12 18.16 -32.40
CA ALA A 122 -8.44 16.87 -32.38
C ALA A 122 -7.17 16.91 -31.51
N TYR A 123 -6.33 17.96 -31.64
CA TYR A 123 -5.14 18.09 -30.81
C TYR A 123 -5.44 18.30 -29.34
N ARG A 124 -6.49 19.08 -29.02
CA ARG A 124 -6.93 19.25 -27.64
C ARG A 124 -7.41 17.93 -27.03
N ASN A 125 -8.12 17.11 -27.79
CA ASN A 125 -8.59 15.80 -27.33
C ASN A 125 -7.42 14.86 -27.05
N ILE A 126 -6.43 14.80 -27.94
CA ILE A 126 -5.22 13.99 -27.77
C ILE A 126 -4.42 14.46 -26.54
N ALA A 127 -4.24 15.78 -26.38
CA ALA A 127 -3.54 16.34 -25.23
C ALA A 127 -4.25 16.05 -23.89
N SER A 128 -5.58 16.14 -23.89
CA SER A 128 -6.41 15.80 -22.73
C SER A 128 -6.31 14.31 -22.40
N SER A 129 -6.43 13.43 -23.39
CA SER A 129 -6.31 11.97 -23.25
C SER A 129 -4.94 11.59 -22.66
N TYR A 130 -3.85 12.13 -23.20
CA TYR A 130 -2.49 11.90 -22.71
C TYR A 130 -2.32 12.33 -21.24
N PHE A 131 -2.78 13.53 -20.89
CA PHE A 131 -2.74 14.03 -19.51
C PHE A 131 -3.53 13.14 -18.55
N ASN A 132 -4.76 12.78 -18.93
CA ASN A 132 -5.64 11.95 -18.11
C ASN A 132 -5.08 10.53 -17.92
N TYR A 133 -4.41 9.95 -18.92
CA TYR A 133 -3.68 8.68 -18.75
C TYR A 133 -2.54 8.83 -17.75
N GLY A 134 -1.76 9.91 -17.82
CA GLY A 134 -0.73 10.21 -16.82
C GLY A 134 -1.27 10.21 -15.39
N VAL A 135 -2.43 10.85 -15.18
CA VAL A 135 -3.14 10.86 -13.89
C VAL A 135 -3.60 9.45 -13.49
N ALA A 136 -4.17 8.68 -14.43
CA ALA A 136 -4.58 7.29 -14.15
C ALA A 136 -3.39 6.43 -13.71
N TRP A 137 -2.22 6.60 -14.33
CA TRP A 137 -1.01 5.86 -13.98
C TRP A 137 -0.43 6.24 -12.62
N GLN A 138 -0.50 7.52 -12.26
CA GLN A 138 -0.14 7.95 -10.91
C GLN A 138 -1.05 7.34 -9.84
N ALA A 139 -2.33 7.09 -10.12
CA ALA A 139 -3.22 6.36 -9.23
C ALA A 139 -2.95 4.83 -9.23
N PHE A 140 -2.48 4.29 -10.36
CA PHE A 140 -2.24 2.86 -10.51
C PHE A 140 -0.99 2.37 -9.76
N LEU A 141 0.10 3.16 -9.75
CA LEU A 141 1.36 2.74 -9.09
C LEU A 141 1.18 2.45 -7.58
N PRO A 142 0.53 3.31 -6.77
CA PRO A 142 0.18 2.98 -5.39
C PRO A 142 -0.74 1.76 -5.31
N LEU A 143 -1.72 1.63 -6.20
CA LEU A 143 -2.65 0.50 -6.22
C LEU A 143 -1.95 -0.86 -6.39
N ILE A 144 -0.87 -0.93 -7.18
CA ILE A 144 -0.02 -2.14 -7.29
C ILE A 144 0.54 -2.52 -5.92
N THR A 145 1.15 -1.56 -5.22
CA THR A 145 1.74 -1.78 -3.89
C THR A 145 0.68 -2.13 -2.84
N GLU A 146 -0.47 -1.45 -2.86
CA GLU A 146 -1.62 -1.74 -2.01
C GLU A 146 -2.15 -3.16 -2.26
N THR A 147 -2.15 -3.61 -3.51
CA THR A 147 -2.62 -4.96 -3.86
C THR A 147 -1.66 -6.03 -3.35
N ALA A 148 -0.34 -5.78 -3.38
CA ALA A 148 0.64 -6.66 -2.74
C ALA A 148 0.46 -6.70 -1.21
N LEU A 149 0.28 -5.54 -0.57
CA LEU A 149 0.00 -5.47 0.87
C LEU A 149 -1.32 -6.16 1.24
N LEU A 150 -2.35 -6.05 0.40
CA LEU A 150 -3.63 -6.75 0.58
C LEU A 150 -3.46 -8.26 0.48
N GLY A 151 -2.67 -8.76 -0.48
CA GLY A 151 -2.35 -10.19 -0.58
C GLY A 151 -1.65 -10.72 0.67
N PHE A 152 -0.67 -9.97 1.17
CA PHE A 152 0.02 -10.27 2.43
C PHE A 152 -0.96 -10.28 3.63
N ALA A 153 -1.79 -9.24 3.76
CA ALA A 153 -2.76 -9.13 4.84
C ALA A 153 -3.84 -10.22 4.78
N SER A 154 -4.30 -10.60 3.57
CA SER A 154 -5.27 -11.68 3.36
C SER A 154 -4.72 -13.04 3.82
N ALA A 155 -3.46 -13.34 3.50
CA ALA A 155 -2.79 -14.56 3.95
C ALA A 155 -2.66 -14.61 5.48
N LEU A 156 -2.21 -13.51 6.11
CA LEU A 156 -2.14 -13.43 7.57
C LEU A 156 -3.52 -13.53 8.23
N PHE A 157 -4.53 -12.87 7.66
CA PHE A 157 -5.90 -12.92 8.16
C PHE A 157 -6.48 -14.34 8.05
N ALA A 158 -6.24 -15.05 6.96
CA ALA A 158 -6.66 -16.44 6.80
C ALA A 158 -6.02 -17.35 7.86
N VAL A 159 -4.74 -17.16 8.17
CA VAL A 159 -4.04 -17.91 9.23
C VAL A 159 -4.64 -17.60 10.61
N ILE A 160 -4.84 -16.32 10.93
CA ILE A 160 -5.45 -15.89 12.21
C ILE A 160 -6.88 -16.43 12.34
N ALA A 161 -7.67 -16.36 11.28
CA ALA A 161 -9.05 -16.86 11.27
C ALA A 161 -9.08 -18.39 11.45
N TYR A 162 -8.18 -19.11 10.78
CA TYR A 162 -8.06 -20.56 10.91
C TYR A 162 -7.69 -20.98 12.34
N ILE A 163 -6.67 -20.35 12.92
CA ILE A 163 -6.23 -20.62 14.30
C ILE A 163 -7.33 -20.24 15.30
N GLY A 164 -7.93 -19.06 15.14
CA GLY A 164 -8.99 -18.56 16.01
C GLY A 164 -10.26 -19.40 15.96
N PHE A 165 -10.64 -19.92 14.79
CA PHE A 165 -11.76 -20.86 14.66
C PHE A 165 -11.49 -22.16 15.43
N TRP A 166 -10.29 -22.73 15.26
CA TRP A 166 -9.92 -23.97 15.94
C TRP A 166 -9.88 -23.81 17.47
N GLN A 167 -9.37 -22.67 17.95
CA GLN A 167 -9.35 -22.36 19.38
C GLN A 167 -10.75 -22.11 19.94
N SER A 168 -11.61 -21.40 19.21
CA SER A 168 -12.98 -21.13 19.64
C SER A 168 -13.78 -22.43 19.80
N CYS A 169 -13.51 -23.44 18.98
CA CYS A 169 -14.11 -24.77 19.10
C CYS A 169 -13.61 -25.56 20.33
N SER A 170 -12.38 -25.31 20.79
CA SER A 170 -11.73 -26.12 21.84
C SER A 170 -11.74 -25.47 23.24
N GLN A 171 -11.78 -24.13 23.33
CA GLN A 171 -11.68 -23.43 24.61
C GLN A 171 -12.88 -22.52 24.87
N ARG A 172 -13.65 -22.91 25.88
CA ARG A 172 -14.77 -22.16 26.44
C ARG A 172 -14.28 -21.10 27.45
N ARG A 173 -13.49 -20.07 27.09
CA ARG A 173 -13.35 -18.80 27.89
C ARG A 173 -12.29 -17.77 27.43
N SER A 174 -12.50 -16.56 27.98
CA SER A 174 -11.67 -15.34 28.05
C SER A 174 -11.88 -14.32 26.93
N SER A 175 -12.63 -13.25 27.25
CA SER A 175 -12.89 -12.11 26.35
C SER A 175 -11.63 -11.41 25.86
N PHE A 176 -10.52 -11.45 26.63
CA PHE A 176 -9.27 -10.82 26.23
C PHE A 176 -8.57 -11.52 25.05
N ALA A 177 -8.84 -12.81 24.83
CA ALA A 177 -8.26 -13.53 23.69
C ALA A 177 -8.84 -13.06 22.34
N LEU A 178 -10.05 -12.48 22.34
CA LEU A 178 -10.72 -12.00 21.14
C LEU A 178 -10.22 -10.63 20.65
N PHE A 179 -9.46 -9.90 21.47
CA PHE A 179 -9.02 -8.55 21.10
C PHE A 179 -8.13 -8.55 19.85
N ILE A 180 -7.13 -9.43 19.78
CA ILE A 180 -6.20 -9.49 18.65
C ILE A 180 -6.92 -9.90 17.35
N PRO A 181 -7.72 -10.99 17.31
CA PRO A 181 -8.49 -11.33 16.12
C PRO A 181 -9.49 -10.24 15.71
N ALA A 182 -10.13 -9.57 16.66
CA ALA A 182 -11.05 -8.47 16.36
C ALA A 182 -10.34 -7.27 15.71
N MET A 183 -9.20 -6.84 16.28
CA MET A 183 -8.39 -5.76 15.71
C MET A 183 -7.82 -6.13 14.34
N ALA A 184 -7.33 -7.36 14.17
CA ALA A 184 -6.85 -7.86 12.88
C ALA A 184 -7.98 -7.91 11.84
N SER A 185 -9.19 -8.31 12.24
CA SER A 185 -10.37 -8.30 11.37
C SER A 185 -10.73 -6.88 10.94
N LEU A 186 -10.73 -5.92 11.87
CA LEU A 186 -10.97 -4.52 11.56
C LEU A 186 -9.91 -3.95 10.61
N MET A 187 -8.63 -4.18 10.91
CA MET A 187 -7.50 -3.76 10.06
C MET A 187 -7.62 -4.33 8.64
N TYR A 188 -7.98 -5.62 8.53
CA TYR A 188 -8.25 -6.26 7.24
C TYR A 188 -9.44 -5.63 6.51
N THR A 189 -10.56 -5.38 7.20
CA THR A 189 -11.73 -4.71 6.58
C THR A 189 -11.41 -3.31 6.08
N PHE A 190 -10.65 -2.50 6.83
CA PHE A 190 -10.22 -1.18 6.37
C PHE A 190 -9.27 -1.26 5.18
N SER A 191 -8.34 -2.22 5.19
CA SER A 191 -7.43 -2.46 4.05
C SER A 191 -8.20 -2.90 2.80
N LEU A 192 -9.21 -3.77 2.96
CA LEU A 192 -10.07 -4.22 1.86
C LEU A 192 -10.94 -3.07 1.33
N LEU A 193 -11.53 -2.27 2.22
CA LEU A 193 -12.30 -1.07 1.83
C LEU A 193 -11.41 -0.06 1.10
N HIS A 194 -10.18 0.15 1.57
CA HIS A 194 -9.20 1.03 0.92
C HIS A 194 -8.97 0.58 -0.52
N TRP A 195 -8.62 -0.69 -0.70
CA TRP A 195 -8.41 -1.28 -2.02
C TRP A 195 -9.65 -1.23 -2.92
N ILE A 196 -10.84 -1.52 -2.38
CA ILE A 196 -12.12 -1.44 -3.10
C ILE A 196 -12.39 -0.01 -3.57
N VAL A 197 -12.02 1.02 -2.82
CA VAL A 197 -12.20 2.43 -3.19
C VAL A 197 -11.11 2.90 -4.17
N SER A 198 -9.87 2.40 -4.04
CA SER A 198 -8.77 2.71 -4.96
C SER A 198 -9.02 2.20 -6.39
N LEU A 199 -9.70 1.06 -6.54
CA LEU A 199 -10.00 0.47 -7.84
C LEU A 199 -10.87 1.37 -8.76
N PRO A 200 -12.07 1.84 -8.34
CA PRO A 200 -12.86 2.80 -9.07
C PRO A 200 -12.10 4.07 -9.43
N ASN A 201 -11.21 4.54 -8.57
CA ASN A 201 -10.41 5.73 -8.84
C ASN A 201 -9.56 5.53 -10.11
N PHE A 202 -8.81 4.43 -10.18
CA PHE A 202 -8.04 4.08 -11.37
C PHE A 202 -8.94 3.87 -12.60
N THR A 203 -10.01 3.09 -12.49
CA THR A 203 -10.85 2.75 -13.65
C THR A 203 -11.57 3.98 -14.22
N LEU A 204 -11.99 4.92 -13.37
CA LEU A 204 -12.62 6.16 -13.81
C LEU A 204 -11.62 7.09 -14.50
N HIS A 205 -10.41 7.24 -13.95
CA HIS A 205 -9.36 8.02 -14.60
C HIS A 205 -8.95 7.41 -15.96
N ALA A 206 -8.80 6.09 -16.03
CA ALA A 206 -8.50 5.38 -17.27
C ALA A 206 -9.65 5.49 -18.30
N ALA A 207 -10.91 5.42 -17.84
CA ALA A 207 -12.08 5.57 -18.71
C ALA A 207 -12.22 7.00 -19.25
N ASN A 208 -12.06 8.01 -18.40
CA ASN A 208 -12.05 9.43 -18.80
C ASN A 208 -10.93 9.71 -19.82
N ALA A 209 -9.75 9.14 -19.62
CA ALA A 209 -8.65 9.24 -20.58
C ALA A 209 -9.01 8.66 -21.95
N GLY A 210 -9.74 7.52 -21.98
CA GLY A 210 -10.23 6.90 -23.21
C GLY A 210 -11.44 7.58 -23.88
N GLY A 211 -11.77 8.82 -23.51
CA GLY A 211 -12.92 9.56 -24.04
C GLY A 211 -14.24 9.33 -23.29
N GLY A 212 -14.17 8.77 -22.08
CA GLY A 212 -15.31 8.67 -21.17
C GLY A 212 -15.78 10.04 -20.64
N PRO A 213 -16.88 10.05 -19.86
CA PRO A 213 -17.38 11.28 -19.27
C PRO A 213 -16.38 11.88 -18.28
N ALA A 214 -16.36 13.22 -18.20
CA ALA A 214 -15.56 13.93 -17.22
C ALA A 214 -15.96 13.51 -15.79
N ILE A 215 -14.95 13.29 -14.94
CA ILE A 215 -15.15 12.91 -13.55
C ILE A 215 -15.58 14.16 -12.76
N PRO A 216 -16.72 14.13 -12.03
CA PRO A 216 -17.12 15.23 -11.18
C PRO A 216 -16.04 15.53 -10.12
N ALA A 217 -15.70 16.81 -9.92
CA ALA A 217 -14.69 17.22 -8.93
C ALA A 217 -15.06 16.77 -7.51
N ASP A 218 -16.34 16.83 -7.14
CA ASP A 218 -16.85 16.37 -5.86
C ASP A 218 -16.59 14.87 -5.61
N PHE A 219 -16.58 14.07 -6.69
CA PHE A 219 -16.31 12.64 -6.60
C PHE A 219 -14.83 12.35 -6.34
N VAL A 220 -13.92 13.05 -7.04
CA VAL A 220 -12.47 12.95 -6.80
C VAL A 220 -12.13 13.37 -5.37
N PHE A 221 -12.76 14.46 -4.89
CA PHE A 221 -12.65 14.91 -3.51
C PHE A 221 -13.10 13.82 -2.52
N ALA A 222 -14.30 13.26 -2.72
CA ALA A 222 -14.86 12.24 -1.84
C ALA A 222 -13.98 10.98 -1.78
N ILE A 223 -13.47 10.49 -2.92
CA ILE A 223 -12.55 9.35 -2.96
C ILE A 223 -11.26 9.67 -2.21
N SER A 224 -10.62 10.81 -2.50
CA SER A 224 -9.33 11.18 -1.90
C SER A 224 -9.42 11.26 -0.38
N VAL A 225 -10.46 11.92 0.14
CA VAL A 225 -10.71 12.01 1.58
C VAL A 225 -11.04 10.63 2.17
N THR A 226 -11.81 9.81 1.46
CA THR A 226 -12.14 8.44 1.91
C THR A 226 -10.89 7.57 2.03
N LEU A 227 -10.03 7.56 1.01
CA LEU A 227 -8.76 6.83 1.02
C LEU A 227 -7.87 7.30 2.17
N LEU A 228 -7.74 8.61 2.36
CA LEU A 228 -6.97 9.18 3.47
C LEU A 228 -7.50 8.75 4.84
N ILE A 229 -8.82 8.78 5.03
CA ILE A 229 -9.48 8.32 6.26
C ILE A 229 -9.19 6.84 6.50
N LEU A 230 -9.40 6.00 5.50
CA LEU A 230 -9.18 4.54 5.59
C LEU A 230 -7.72 4.23 5.91
N LEU A 231 -6.76 4.90 5.25
CA LEU A 231 -5.33 4.76 5.51
C LEU A 231 -4.95 5.20 6.92
N SER A 232 -5.49 6.33 7.38
CA SER A 232 -5.26 6.87 8.73
C SER A 232 -5.76 5.92 9.81
N PHE A 233 -6.96 5.37 9.65
CA PHE A 233 -7.48 4.36 10.58
C PHE A 233 -6.64 3.08 10.55
N ASN A 234 -6.21 2.62 9.38
CA ASN A 234 -5.37 1.43 9.28
C ASN A 234 -4.03 1.62 10.03
N ALA A 235 -3.41 2.79 9.90
CA ALA A 235 -2.18 3.15 10.63
C ALA A 235 -2.40 3.17 12.15
N VAL A 236 -3.45 3.83 12.65
CA VAL A 236 -3.78 3.87 14.09
C VAL A 236 -4.06 2.47 14.64
N MET A 237 -4.76 1.62 13.89
CA MET A 237 -5.06 0.25 14.30
C MET A 237 -3.81 -0.63 14.35
N SER A 238 -2.90 -0.47 13.39
CA SER A 238 -1.59 -1.13 13.38
C SER A 238 -0.77 -0.75 14.63
N ASP A 239 -0.63 0.55 14.90
CA ASP A 239 0.06 1.05 16.09
C ASP A 239 -0.59 0.53 17.38
N SER A 240 -1.92 0.45 17.42
CA SER A 240 -2.67 -0.10 18.56
C SER A 240 -2.30 -1.55 18.85
N ILE A 241 -2.14 -2.39 17.83
CA ILE A 241 -1.74 -3.80 17.98
C ILE A 241 -0.32 -3.90 18.54
N VAL A 242 0.60 -3.08 18.03
CA VAL A 242 2.00 -3.10 18.46
C VAL A 242 2.15 -2.60 19.90
N LEU A 243 1.49 -1.49 20.25
CA LEU A 243 1.47 -0.95 21.60
C LEU A 243 0.74 -1.87 22.59
N TRP A 244 -0.31 -2.57 22.16
CA TRP A 244 -0.96 -3.61 22.95
C TRP A 244 0.01 -4.75 23.29
N ARG A 245 0.74 -5.26 22.28
CA ARG A 245 1.74 -6.33 22.48
C ARG A 245 2.82 -5.88 23.46
N MET A 246 3.29 -4.64 23.36
CA MET A 246 4.22 -4.06 24.32
C MET A 246 3.62 -4.05 25.74
N CYS A 247 2.38 -3.58 25.92
CA CYS A 247 1.72 -3.57 27.23
C CYS A 247 1.58 -4.97 27.84
N VAL A 248 1.26 -5.99 27.02
CA VAL A 248 1.20 -7.39 27.46
C VAL A 248 2.57 -7.89 27.86
N VAL A 249 3.59 -7.64 27.03
CA VAL A 249 4.97 -8.03 27.33
C VAL A 249 5.42 -7.44 28.65
N TRP A 250 5.05 -6.19 28.97
CA TRP A 250 5.41 -5.51 30.21
C TRP A 250 4.48 -5.80 31.40
N ASP A 251 3.72 -6.90 31.37
CA ASP A 251 2.77 -7.29 32.45
C ASP A 251 1.82 -6.16 32.86
N ARG A 252 1.45 -5.30 31.89
CA ARG A 252 0.62 -4.09 32.09
C ARG A 252 1.19 -3.12 33.13
N ALA A 253 2.51 -3.02 33.24
CA ALA A 253 3.15 -2.01 34.07
C ALA A 253 2.60 -0.62 33.73
N ARG A 254 2.21 0.14 34.76
CA ARG A 254 1.63 1.50 34.63
C ARG A 254 2.38 2.40 33.63
N PRO A 255 3.74 2.50 33.65
CA PRO A 255 4.44 3.36 32.70
C PRO A 255 4.28 2.92 31.23
N ALA A 256 4.27 1.61 30.95
CA ALA A 256 4.09 1.09 29.59
C ALA A 256 2.68 1.40 29.06
N VAL A 257 1.67 1.29 29.92
CA VAL A 257 0.27 1.62 29.57
C VAL A 257 0.10 3.13 29.33
N ILE A 258 0.67 3.98 30.19
CA ILE A 258 0.62 5.45 30.01
C ILE A 258 1.33 5.86 28.73
N PHE A 259 2.51 5.29 28.45
CA PHE A 259 3.24 5.54 27.21
C PHE A 259 2.41 5.13 25.98
N ALA A 260 1.88 3.91 25.97
CA ALA A 260 1.04 3.43 24.88
C ALA A 260 -0.19 4.31 24.65
N ALA A 261 -0.90 4.68 25.72
CA ALA A 261 -2.06 5.56 25.63
C ALA A 261 -1.69 6.95 25.07
N THR A 262 -0.59 7.53 25.53
CA THR A 262 -0.12 8.85 25.09
C THR A 262 0.25 8.83 23.61
N VAL A 263 1.00 7.82 23.16
CA VAL A 263 1.40 7.67 21.76
C VAL A 263 0.17 7.44 20.88
N LEU A 264 -0.76 6.56 21.29
CA LEU A 264 -1.97 6.30 20.52
C LEU A 264 -2.85 7.54 20.34
N VAL A 265 -3.06 8.31 21.42
CA VAL A 265 -3.82 9.57 21.38
C VAL A 265 -3.12 10.59 20.47
N THR A 266 -1.79 10.67 20.53
CA THR A 266 -1.00 11.58 19.69
C THR A 266 -1.10 11.19 18.22
N THR A 267 -0.91 9.92 17.88
CA THR A 267 -1.05 9.40 16.51
C THR A 267 -2.46 9.66 15.98
N LEU A 268 -3.51 9.39 16.78
CA LEU A 268 -4.89 9.66 16.39
C LEU A 268 -5.14 11.15 16.14
N ALA A 269 -4.68 12.02 17.04
CA ALA A 269 -4.84 13.47 16.92
C ALA A 269 -4.14 14.02 15.66
N LEU A 270 -2.92 13.56 15.37
CA LEU A 270 -2.19 13.95 14.17
C LEU A 270 -2.86 13.45 12.88
N ASN A 271 -3.40 12.23 12.89
CA ASN A 271 -4.15 11.70 11.75
C ASN A 271 -5.43 12.52 11.48
N ILE A 272 -6.20 12.84 12.53
CA ILE A 272 -7.39 13.70 12.40
C ILE A 272 -7.00 15.08 11.88
N ALA A 273 -5.94 15.70 12.43
CA ALA A 273 -5.46 16.99 11.98
C ALA A 273 -5.02 16.95 10.49
N ASN A 274 -4.32 15.90 10.06
CA ASN A 274 -3.94 15.70 8.67
C ASN A 274 -5.17 15.61 7.75
N ILE A 275 -6.18 14.82 8.13
CA ILE A 275 -7.45 14.71 7.39
C ILE A 275 -8.13 16.07 7.25
N VAL A 276 -8.23 16.83 8.34
CA VAL A 276 -8.90 18.15 8.35
C VAL A 276 -8.15 19.13 7.43
N VAL A 277 -6.82 19.19 7.50
CA VAL A 277 -6.01 20.10 6.68
C VAL A 277 -6.14 19.74 5.19
N ILE A 278 -6.00 18.47 4.83
CA ILE A 278 -6.12 18.03 3.43
C ILE A 278 -7.55 18.25 2.91
N ALA A 279 -8.58 17.90 3.68
CA ALA A 279 -9.97 18.10 3.27
C ALA A 279 -10.33 19.59 3.12
N ALA A 280 -9.82 20.46 4.01
CA ALA A 280 -10.02 21.91 3.90
C ALA A 280 -9.32 22.48 2.66
N GLY A 281 -8.06 22.08 2.41
CA GLY A 281 -7.28 22.53 1.26
C GLY A 281 -7.93 22.12 -0.08
N LEU A 282 -8.34 20.85 -0.19
CA LEU A 282 -9.05 20.36 -1.38
C LEU A 282 -10.37 21.10 -1.61
N ARG A 283 -11.15 21.38 -0.55
CA ARG A 283 -12.44 22.10 -0.67
C ARG A 283 -12.26 23.56 -1.06
N ALA A 284 -11.23 24.22 -0.55
CA ALA A 284 -10.96 25.62 -0.86
C ALA A 284 -10.41 25.82 -2.29
N GLY A 285 -9.97 24.75 -2.96
CA GLY A 285 -9.23 24.84 -4.22
C GLY A 285 -7.92 25.62 -4.08
N LYS A 286 -7.47 25.83 -2.84
CA LYS A 286 -6.30 26.59 -2.45
C LYS A 286 -5.63 25.81 -1.34
N PHE A 287 -4.48 25.26 -1.66
CA PHE A 287 -3.55 24.88 -0.62
C PHE A 287 -2.72 26.11 -0.28
N ASP A 288 -2.67 26.50 0.99
CA ASP A 288 -1.74 27.55 1.41
C ASP A 288 -0.31 27.04 1.21
N ASP A 289 0.47 27.74 0.38
CA ASP A 289 1.86 27.40 0.01
C ASP A 289 2.77 27.13 1.22
N ALA A 290 2.45 27.69 2.39
CA ALA A 290 3.21 27.49 3.62
C ALA A 290 3.09 26.07 4.21
N THR A 291 2.07 25.30 3.82
CA THR A 291 1.77 23.97 4.38
C THR A 291 2.00 22.83 3.41
N VAL A 292 2.15 23.12 2.12
CA VAL A 292 2.33 22.12 1.07
C VAL A 292 3.80 21.92 0.74
N ASN A 293 4.20 20.65 0.76
CA ASN A 293 5.50 20.25 0.28
C ASN A 293 5.51 20.28 -1.26
N SER A 294 5.97 21.38 -1.85
CA SER A 294 6.06 21.55 -3.31
C SER A 294 7.03 20.60 -4.01
N LYS A 295 7.83 19.85 -3.25
CA LYS A 295 8.71 18.79 -3.76
C LYS A 295 8.06 17.41 -3.75
N ASP A 296 6.87 17.29 -3.19
CA ASP A 296 6.14 16.03 -3.17
C ASP A 296 5.58 15.73 -4.56
N THR A 297 5.84 14.52 -5.03
CA THR A 297 5.34 14.00 -6.31
C THR A 297 4.16 13.05 -6.11
N GLU A 298 3.71 12.83 -4.87
CA GLU A 298 2.54 12.02 -4.56
C GLU A 298 1.28 12.64 -5.17
N PHE A 299 0.60 11.87 -6.01
CA PHE A 299 -0.68 12.27 -6.61
C PHE A 299 -1.82 12.21 -5.58
N ILE A 300 -1.83 11.17 -4.75
CA ILE A 300 -2.77 11.06 -3.62
C ILE A 300 -2.02 11.56 -2.39
N THR A 301 -2.37 12.77 -1.96
CA THR A 301 -1.79 13.41 -0.78
C THR A 301 -2.10 12.57 0.45
N THR A 302 -1.13 11.79 0.94
CA THR A 302 -1.30 10.97 2.14
C THR A 302 -0.64 11.63 3.35
N TYR A 303 0.57 11.20 3.69
CA TYR A 303 1.39 11.76 4.76
C TYR A 303 2.46 12.72 4.21
N GLY A 304 2.88 12.59 2.94
CA GLY A 304 3.95 13.42 2.35
C GLY A 304 3.55 14.89 2.10
N GLY A 305 2.27 15.13 1.87
CA GLY A 305 1.81 16.43 1.41
C GLY A 305 1.69 17.52 2.47
N THR A 306 1.65 17.16 3.76
CA THR A 306 1.62 18.13 4.86
C THR A 306 2.66 17.78 5.92
N THR A 307 3.22 18.79 6.57
CA THR A 307 4.16 18.60 7.70
C THR A 307 3.53 17.82 8.86
N ILE A 308 2.20 17.95 9.04
CA ILE A 308 1.42 17.23 10.04
C ILE A 308 1.32 15.74 9.68
N GLY A 309 1.03 15.42 8.41
CA GLY A 309 1.02 14.06 7.91
C GLY A 309 2.37 13.38 8.09
N LEU A 310 3.45 14.07 7.73
CA LEU A 310 4.81 13.55 7.91
C LEU A 310 5.11 13.27 9.39
N ALA A 311 4.72 14.17 10.29
CA ALA A 311 4.85 13.96 11.72
C ALA A 311 4.04 12.74 12.21
N ALA A 312 2.83 12.53 11.71
CA ALA A 312 2.01 11.36 12.03
C ALA A 312 2.73 10.05 11.63
N ALA A 313 3.29 10.01 10.42
CA ALA A 313 4.06 8.86 9.93
C ALA A 313 5.32 8.60 10.78
N PHE A 314 6.06 9.65 11.14
CA PHE A 314 7.25 9.51 12.00
C PHE A 314 6.91 9.02 13.41
N ILE A 315 5.82 9.53 14.02
CA ILE A 315 5.41 9.07 15.34
C ILE A 315 4.96 7.60 15.30
N SER A 316 4.24 7.18 14.25
CA SER A 316 3.89 5.75 14.06
C SER A 316 5.13 4.86 13.86
N LEU A 317 6.12 5.31 13.07
CA LEU A 317 7.37 4.57 12.93
C LEU A 317 8.14 4.48 14.25
N ALA A 318 8.25 5.61 14.96
CA ALA A 318 8.94 5.69 16.25
C ALA A 318 8.26 4.82 17.31
N SER A 319 6.93 4.79 17.34
CA SER A 319 6.15 3.94 18.28
C SER A 319 6.44 2.46 18.06
N ASN A 320 6.45 2.02 16.80
CA ASN A 320 6.73 0.64 16.41
C ASN A 320 8.18 0.24 16.72
N LEU A 321 9.13 1.14 16.46
CA LEU A 321 10.54 0.95 16.83
C LEU A 321 10.70 0.84 18.35
N CYS A 322 10.12 1.77 19.11
CA CYS A 322 10.20 1.77 20.57
C CYS A 322 9.59 0.51 21.18
N ALA A 323 8.41 0.10 20.71
CA ALA A 323 7.75 -1.12 21.17
C ALA A 323 8.61 -2.37 20.92
N THR A 324 9.27 -2.44 19.76
CA THR A 324 10.17 -3.54 19.40
C THR A 324 11.42 -3.57 20.28
N ILE A 325 12.06 -2.40 20.50
CA ILE A 325 13.23 -2.28 21.38
C ILE A 325 12.86 -2.65 22.82
N LEU A 326 11.75 -2.11 23.34
CA LEU A 326 11.29 -2.41 24.70
C LEU A 326 10.95 -3.89 24.90
N GLY A 327 10.36 -4.53 23.89
CA GLY A 327 10.14 -5.98 23.91
C GLY A 327 11.47 -6.76 23.95
N SER A 328 12.45 -6.34 23.17
CA SER A 328 13.78 -6.96 23.11
C SER A 328 14.57 -6.78 24.42
N VAL A 329 14.52 -5.60 25.03
CA VAL A 329 15.17 -5.33 26.33
C VAL A 329 14.57 -6.18 27.44
N LYS A 330 13.24 -6.33 27.49
CA LYS A 330 12.60 -7.22 28.47
C LYS A 330 13.04 -8.67 28.28
N TYR A 331 13.17 -9.12 27.04
CA TYR A 331 13.69 -10.45 26.73
C TYR A 331 15.13 -10.65 27.23
N CYS A 332 16.03 -9.69 26.97
CA CYS A 332 17.43 -9.76 27.39
C CYS A 332 17.58 -9.76 28.93
N THR A 333 16.83 -8.92 29.63
CA THR A 333 16.90 -8.80 31.11
C THR A 333 16.32 -10.01 31.83
N GLN A 334 15.31 -10.68 31.27
CA GLN A 334 14.75 -11.91 31.86
C GLN A 334 15.65 -13.14 31.64
N ASN A 335 16.44 -13.17 30.56
CA ASN A 335 17.30 -14.31 30.24
C ASN A 335 18.49 -14.45 31.21
N THR A 336 18.91 -13.36 31.88
CA THR A 336 20.00 -13.39 32.87
C THR A 336 19.61 -13.98 34.22
N SER A 337 18.31 -14.19 34.49
CA SER A 337 17.79 -14.75 35.74
C SER A 337 17.15 -16.13 35.51
N ALA A 338 17.97 -17.19 35.40
CA ALA A 338 17.63 -18.62 35.60
C ALA A 338 16.19 -19.10 35.29
N GLN A 339 15.56 -18.65 34.19
CA GLN A 339 14.22 -19.05 33.77
C GLN A 339 14.10 -19.30 32.25
N ALA A 340 15.13 -19.89 31.63
CA ALA A 340 15.06 -20.37 30.25
C ALA A 340 13.89 -21.37 30.00
N ARG A 341 13.32 -21.97 31.06
CA ARG A 341 12.16 -22.88 30.96
C ARG A 341 10.80 -22.18 30.82
N LEU A 342 10.66 -20.91 31.18
CA LEU A 342 9.40 -20.16 31.02
C LEU A 342 9.27 -19.48 29.66
N VAL A 343 10.41 -19.18 29.01
CA VAL A 343 10.44 -18.52 27.69
C VAL A 343 9.90 -19.43 26.57
N VAL A 344 10.19 -20.73 26.61
CA VAL A 344 9.55 -21.71 25.68
C VAL A 344 8.04 -21.75 25.90
N ARG A 345 7.58 -21.53 27.14
CA ARG A 345 6.14 -21.47 27.46
C ARG A 345 5.49 -20.21 26.91
N TRP A 346 6.19 -19.06 26.94
CA TRP A 346 5.70 -17.80 26.37
C TRP A 346 5.68 -17.79 24.85
N TRP A 347 6.69 -18.38 24.19
CA TRP A 347 6.69 -18.52 22.74
C TRP A 347 5.63 -19.53 22.27
N ASN A 348 5.42 -20.61 23.02
CA ASN A 348 4.27 -21.48 22.79
C ASN A 348 2.96 -20.75 23.04
N VAL A 349 2.83 -19.86 24.04
CA VAL A 349 1.63 -19.05 24.28
C VAL A 349 1.38 -18.02 23.17
N LEU A 350 2.44 -17.41 22.62
CA LEU A 350 2.32 -16.47 21.48
C LEU A 350 1.85 -17.15 20.18
N TRP A 351 1.94 -18.48 20.10
CA TRP A 351 1.53 -19.31 18.97
C TRP A 351 0.42 -20.34 19.31
N SER A 352 -0.04 -20.38 20.56
CA SER A 352 -1.20 -21.17 21.02
C SER A 352 -2.40 -20.30 21.39
N PHE A 353 -2.27 -18.98 21.21
CA PHE A 353 -3.32 -18.10 20.70
C PHE A 353 -3.18 -18.01 19.17
#